data_AF-A0A7Y8TXQ5-F1
#
_entry.id   AF-A0A7Y8TXQ5-F1
#
_cell.length_a   1.000
_cell.length_b   1.000
_cell.length_c   1.000
_cell.angle_alpha   90.00
_cell.angle_beta   90.00
_cell.angle_gamma   90.00
#
_symmetry.space_group_name_H-M   'P 1'
#
loop_
_entity.id
_entity.type
_entity.pdbx_description
1 polymer ?
#
loop_
_entity_poly.entity_id
_entity_poly.type
_entity_poly.pdbx_seq_one_letter_code
_entity_poly.pdbx_strand_id
1 'polypeptide(L)'
;MQAILNCVSVGNCRYWMTSTIPTEKVNSVIPKLISKYSLDLNQDQRYQLSRQGKPIWTLIVNYNPSEVGYLTFWLFTTGFKSTDRSSKKLNEDVGLLNTRLKREENLMNVITQNPNELIKFKEYVLGQYVIYDDMKDSLSKEYLTPSRFGVPLVQSKFNAQGKSDAALSIRSIDGSNDSISLGSAVAKSDEQKYESIKKNFGFLYLKDMDKDKSYNYDQAIAELHKSYGVKVEPNTPYNEVMRLLFKHYNRTNNRYLHIFKRKSKKSVRFTWYFTQEYLDRLALEMRRKLIDIPKNPDGFEQSFKRLYSRGNFHGVRHQIGLINAKVRSDLKRNYPNIYSKLSFPTKLHYVRFSPNPYTKFKEFHNDCIIASITLEKMKQQEELRKVHNRKLRKVIRASSDELKEASVTTINMLINQTEPNKYENFDITAEDIINFIQRYKVMDPIFISDTF
;
A
#
# COMPACT_ATOMS: atom_id res chain seq x y z
N MET A 1 -3.39 10.91 -0.16
CA MET A 1 -3.41 9.48 0.29
C MET A 1 -3.83 9.29 1.74
N GLN A 2 -3.15 9.88 2.75
CA GLN A 2 -3.53 9.66 4.16
C GLN A 2 -4.94 10.18 4.50
N ALA A 3 -5.32 11.35 3.98
CA ALA A 3 -6.68 11.88 4.18
C ALA A 3 -7.76 10.91 3.69
N ILE A 4 -7.57 10.29 2.51
CA ILE A 4 -8.48 9.28 1.94
C ILE A 4 -8.55 8.06 2.86
N LEU A 5 -7.39 7.58 3.31
CA LEU A 5 -7.31 6.47 4.25
C LEU A 5 -8.06 6.78 5.56
N ASN A 6 -7.92 7.99 6.10
CA ASN A 6 -8.61 8.44 7.32
C ASN A 6 -10.15 8.47 7.14
N CYS A 7 -10.66 8.95 6.00
CA CYS A 7 -12.11 8.95 5.73
C CYS A 7 -12.70 7.54 5.80
N VAL A 8 -11.99 6.56 5.25
CA VAL A 8 -12.45 5.17 5.19
C VAL A 8 -12.22 4.43 6.50
N SER A 9 -11.04 4.59 7.12
CA SER A 9 -10.64 3.83 8.32
C SER A 9 -11.16 4.40 9.64
N VAL A 10 -11.11 5.72 9.80
CA VAL A 10 -11.52 6.42 11.03
C VAL A 10 -12.94 6.95 10.85
N GLY A 11 -13.19 7.61 9.71
CA GLY A 11 -14.50 8.15 9.38
C GLY A 11 -15.55 7.08 9.06
N ASN A 12 -15.15 5.84 8.81
CA ASN A 12 -16.03 4.73 8.42
C ASN A 12 -16.93 5.07 7.21
N CYS A 13 -16.41 5.86 6.27
CA CYS A 13 -17.12 6.18 5.04
C CYS A 13 -17.39 4.91 4.23
N ARG A 14 -18.62 4.78 3.74
CA ARG A 14 -19.09 3.60 2.99
C ARG A 14 -19.18 3.85 1.50
N TYR A 15 -19.41 5.10 1.13
CA TYR A 15 -19.60 5.50 -0.25
C TYR A 15 -18.69 6.67 -0.60
N TRP A 16 -18.37 6.79 -1.88
CA TRP A 16 -17.49 7.84 -2.37
C TRP A 16 -17.77 8.17 -3.83
N MET A 17 -17.34 9.35 -4.25
CA MET A 17 -17.24 9.74 -5.66
C MET A 17 -15.99 10.60 -5.86
N THR A 18 -15.59 10.80 -7.12
CA THR A 18 -14.46 11.65 -7.48
C THR A 18 -14.75 12.39 -8.76
N SER A 19 -14.19 13.58 -8.88
CA SER A 19 -14.17 14.35 -10.12
C SER A 19 -13.06 15.40 -10.06
N THR A 20 -12.97 16.23 -11.09
CA THR A 20 -12.02 17.34 -11.20
C THR A 20 -12.74 18.69 -11.19
N ILE A 21 -12.08 19.69 -10.61
CA ILE A 21 -12.54 21.08 -10.55
C ILE A 21 -11.45 21.94 -11.21
N PRO A 22 -11.76 22.64 -12.30
CA PRO A 22 -10.87 23.67 -12.83
C PRO A 22 -10.66 24.77 -11.78
N THR A 23 -9.43 25.25 -11.61
CA THR A 23 -9.09 26.26 -10.59
C THR A 23 -9.96 27.52 -10.69
N GLU A 24 -10.26 27.96 -11.92
CA GLU A 24 -11.16 29.10 -12.19
C GLU A 24 -12.59 28.93 -11.64
N LYS A 25 -13.05 27.68 -11.46
CA LYS A 25 -14.40 27.37 -10.97
C LYS A 25 -14.47 27.16 -9.46
N VAL A 26 -13.34 27.14 -8.76
CA VAL A 26 -13.26 26.83 -7.32
C VAL A 26 -14.20 27.70 -6.50
N ASN A 27 -14.19 29.02 -6.69
CA ASN A 27 -15.07 29.94 -5.96
C ASN A 27 -16.56 29.71 -6.21
N SER A 28 -16.93 29.12 -7.34
CA SER A 28 -18.33 28.82 -7.67
C SER A 28 -18.75 27.42 -7.21
N VAL A 29 -17.81 26.47 -7.16
CA VAL A 29 -18.08 25.04 -6.91
C VAL A 29 -17.94 24.71 -5.43
N ILE A 30 -16.85 25.12 -4.78
CA ILE A 30 -16.58 24.74 -3.38
C ILE A 30 -17.67 25.24 -2.43
N PRO A 31 -18.15 26.50 -2.49
CA PRO A 31 -19.25 26.94 -1.64
C PRO A 31 -20.55 26.17 -1.85
N LYS A 32 -20.86 25.78 -3.09
CA LYS A 32 -22.02 24.93 -3.40
C LYS A 32 -21.88 23.54 -2.80
N LEU A 33 -20.68 22.95 -2.84
CA LEU A 33 -20.40 21.67 -2.18
C LEU A 33 -20.51 21.79 -0.66
N ILE A 34 -19.96 22.85 -0.07
CA ILE A 34 -20.05 23.11 1.38
C ILE A 34 -21.52 23.21 1.79
N SER A 35 -22.31 24.02 1.10
CA SER A 35 -23.74 24.21 1.38
C SER A 35 -24.54 22.94 1.19
N LYS A 36 -24.37 22.22 0.07
CA LYS A 36 -25.14 21.01 -0.25
C LYS A 36 -24.86 19.86 0.73
N TYR A 37 -23.60 19.67 1.12
CA TYR A 37 -23.16 18.51 1.90
C TYR A 37 -22.82 18.83 3.35
N SER A 38 -22.98 20.09 3.78
CA SER A 38 -22.63 20.58 5.11
C SER A 38 -21.20 20.20 5.50
N LEU A 39 -20.23 20.63 4.71
CA LEU A 39 -18.82 20.24 4.88
C LEU A 39 -18.12 21.01 6.01
N ASP A 40 -18.67 22.16 6.39
CA ASP A 40 -18.24 23.11 7.41
C ASP A 40 -18.64 22.72 8.84
N LEU A 41 -19.29 21.57 9.01
CA LEU A 41 -19.71 21.09 10.33
C LEU A 41 -18.53 20.82 11.26
N ASN A 42 -18.65 21.33 12.48
CA ASN A 42 -17.70 21.07 13.56
C ASN A 42 -17.81 19.61 14.08
N GLN A 43 -16.88 19.21 14.95
CA GLN A 43 -16.82 17.83 15.44
C GLN A 43 -18.07 17.41 16.24
N ASP A 44 -18.65 18.32 17.02
CA ASP A 44 -19.85 18.06 17.82
C ASP A 44 -21.10 17.87 16.95
N GLN A 45 -21.27 18.71 15.93
CA GLN A 45 -22.35 18.61 14.95
C GLN A 45 -22.23 17.30 14.15
N ARG A 46 -21.02 16.95 13.70
CA ARG A 46 -20.75 15.66 13.06
C ARG A 46 -21.10 14.50 13.99
N TYR A 47 -20.74 14.59 15.27
CA TYR A 47 -21.10 13.58 16.26
C TYR A 47 -22.62 13.46 16.44
N GLN A 48 -23.35 14.57 16.49
CA GLN A 48 -24.81 14.56 16.59
C GLN A 48 -25.47 13.89 15.37
N LEU A 49 -25.05 14.23 14.15
CA LEU A 49 -25.53 13.58 12.92
C LEU A 49 -25.23 12.07 12.93
N SER A 50 -24.03 11.69 13.38
CA SER A 50 -23.61 10.31 13.54
C SER A 50 -24.57 9.54 14.47
N ARG A 51 -24.95 10.13 15.60
CA ARG A 51 -25.88 9.51 16.56
C ARG A 51 -27.30 9.41 16.02
N GLN A 52 -27.73 10.36 15.19
CA GLN A 52 -29.04 10.33 14.53
C GLN A 52 -29.08 9.36 13.34
N GLY A 53 -27.96 8.72 12.99
CA GLY A 53 -27.90 7.79 11.86
C GLY A 53 -27.89 8.48 10.48
N LYS A 54 -27.65 9.80 10.44
CA LYS A 54 -27.60 10.60 9.22
C LYS A 54 -26.22 10.52 8.54
N PRO A 55 -26.15 10.71 7.22
CA PRO A 55 -24.89 10.71 6.49
C PRO A 55 -24.03 11.91 6.90
N ILE A 56 -22.74 11.64 7.12
CA ILE A 56 -21.72 12.68 7.30
C ILE A 56 -20.85 12.67 6.06
N TRP A 57 -20.62 13.85 5.51
CA TRP A 57 -19.82 14.04 4.32
C TRP A 57 -18.42 14.54 4.65
N THR A 58 -17.45 14.19 3.81
CA THR A 58 -16.08 14.70 3.92
C THR A 58 -15.49 14.88 2.54
N LEU A 59 -15.00 16.08 2.26
CA LEU A 59 -14.34 16.44 1.01
C LEU A 59 -12.83 16.38 1.19
N ILE A 60 -12.15 15.77 0.22
CA ILE A 60 -10.69 15.79 0.10
C ILE A 60 -10.36 16.41 -1.24
N VAL A 61 -9.51 17.43 -1.23
CA VAL A 61 -8.97 18.07 -2.43
C VAL A 61 -7.50 17.71 -2.58
N ASN A 62 -7.07 17.49 -3.82
CA ASN A 62 -5.67 17.24 -4.17
C ASN A 62 -5.30 18.02 -5.42
N TYR A 63 -4.16 18.70 -5.34
CA TYR A 63 -3.51 19.32 -6.47
C TYR A 63 -2.37 18.43 -6.99
N ASN A 64 -2.27 18.30 -8.31
CA ASN A 64 -1.13 17.65 -8.95
C ASN A 64 -0.28 18.76 -9.62
N PRO A 65 0.93 19.06 -9.12
CA PRO A 65 1.77 20.10 -9.72
C PRO A 65 2.18 19.82 -11.17
N SER A 66 1.99 18.59 -11.67
CA SER A 66 2.21 18.26 -13.09
C SER A 66 1.03 18.64 -14.00
N GLU A 67 -0.14 18.92 -13.43
CA GLU A 67 -1.39 19.24 -14.13
C GLU A 67 -1.94 20.57 -13.59
N VAL A 68 -1.26 21.66 -13.94
CA VAL A 68 -1.62 23.00 -13.48
C VAL A 68 -3.04 23.37 -13.93
N GLY A 69 -3.81 24.00 -13.05
CA GLY A 69 -5.16 24.50 -13.34
C GLY A 69 -6.31 23.54 -13.01
N TYR A 70 -6.02 22.34 -12.50
CA TYR A 70 -7.06 21.39 -12.08
C TYR A 70 -6.81 20.84 -10.68
N LEU A 71 -7.91 20.66 -9.95
CA LEU A 71 -7.95 20.02 -8.65
C LEU A 71 -8.74 18.72 -8.77
N THR A 72 -8.17 17.61 -8.32
CA THR A 72 -8.93 16.37 -8.13
C THR A 72 -9.57 16.42 -6.75
N PHE A 73 -10.83 16.00 -6.64
CA PHE A 73 -11.46 15.83 -5.33
C PHE A 73 -12.06 14.43 -5.18
N TRP A 74 -12.20 14.04 -3.91
CA TRP A 74 -12.98 12.89 -3.49
C TRP A 74 -13.99 13.36 -2.45
N LEU A 75 -15.25 13.01 -2.66
CA LEU A 75 -16.32 13.25 -1.71
C LEU A 75 -16.72 11.90 -1.09
N PHE A 76 -16.57 11.79 0.22
CA PHE A 76 -16.87 10.59 0.99
C PHE A 76 -18.11 10.78 1.85
N THR A 77 -18.87 9.70 2.06
CA THR A 77 -19.98 9.69 3.03
C THR A 77 -20.07 8.40 3.82
N THR A 78 -20.48 8.52 5.08
CA THR A 78 -20.83 7.38 5.93
C THR A 78 -22.10 6.67 5.48
N GLY A 79 -22.96 7.36 4.71
CA GLY A 79 -24.32 6.91 4.43
C GLY A 79 -25.21 6.92 5.67
N PHE A 80 -26.46 6.50 5.50
CA PHE A 80 -27.41 6.28 6.58
C PHE A 80 -27.05 5.01 7.37
N LYS A 81 -27.27 5.03 8.68
CA LYS A 81 -27.07 3.88 9.56
C LYS A 81 -28.15 3.82 10.64
N SER A 82 -28.49 2.61 11.06
CA SER A 82 -29.37 2.41 12.21
C SER A 82 -28.58 2.66 13.50
N THR A 83 -29.15 3.43 14.41
CA THR A 83 -28.63 3.70 15.76
C THR A 83 -29.78 3.69 16.76
N ASP A 84 -29.47 3.58 18.06
CA ASP A 84 -30.50 3.61 19.10
C ASP A 84 -31.27 4.94 19.17
N ARG A 85 -30.72 6.00 18.55
CA ARG A 85 -31.27 7.36 18.53
C ARG A 85 -31.78 7.80 17.16
N SER A 86 -31.73 6.95 16.13
CA SER A 86 -32.38 7.26 14.86
C SER A 86 -33.89 7.10 14.98
N SER A 87 -34.63 7.85 14.16
CA SER A 87 -36.09 7.74 14.13
C SER A 87 -36.52 6.33 13.67
N LYS A 88 -37.66 5.82 14.16
CA LYS A 88 -38.20 4.51 13.75
C LYS A 88 -38.27 4.35 12.23
N LYS A 89 -38.75 5.39 11.53
CA LYS A 89 -38.81 5.46 10.06
C LYS A 89 -37.43 5.31 9.40
N LEU A 90 -36.38 5.90 9.98
CA LEU A 90 -35.02 5.74 9.44
C LEU A 90 -34.51 4.31 9.63
N ASN A 91 -34.83 3.66 10.75
CA ASN A 91 -34.39 2.29 11.06
C ASN A 91 -35.02 1.23 10.14
N GLU A 92 -36.26 1.41 9.73
CA GLU A 92 -36.96 0.49 8.82
C GLU A 92 -36.44 0.62 7.37
N ASP A 93 -36.05 1.83 6.94
CA ASP A 93 -35.75 2.13 5.53
C ASP A 93 -34.26 2.37 5.19
N VAL A 94 -33.30 2.12 6.10
CA VAL A 94 -31.86 2.42 5.88
C VAL A 94 -31.33 1.91 4.54
N GLY A 95 -31.74 0.71 4.12
CA GLY A 95 -31.32 0.11 2.85
C GLY A 95 -31.84 0.88 1.64
N LEU A 96 -33.11 1.28 1.64
CA LEU A 96 -33.73 2.08 0.60
C LEU A 96 -33.13 3.49 0.55
N LEU A 97 -32.94 4.13 1.70
CA LEU A 97 -32.32 5.45 1.82
C LEU A 97 -30.90 5.47 1.25
N ASN A 98 -30.09 4.47 1.57
CA ASN A 98 -28.74 4.37 1.00
C ASN A 98 -28.75 4.04 -0.49
N THR A 99 -29.70 3.24 -0.97
CA THR A 99 -29.83 2.95 -2.41
C THR A 99 -30.20 4.20 -3.19
N ARG A 100 -31.14 5.00 -2.65
CA ARG A 100 -31.53 6.30 -3.20
C ARG A 100 -30.35 7.28 -3.20
N LEU A 101 -29.69 7.43 -2.04
CA LEU A 101 -28.51 8.29 -1.88
C LEU A 101 -27.43 7.97 -2.92
N LYS A 102 -27.11 6.69 -3.10
CA LYS A 102 -26.13 6.25 -4.10
C LYS A 102 -26.53 6.63 -5.52
N ARG A 103 -27.81 6.48 -5.88
CA ARG A 103 -28.31 6.80 -7.22
C ARG A 103 -28.30 8.30 -7.48
N GLU A 104 -28.82 9.09 -6.54
CA GLU A 104 -28.93 10.55 -6.67
C GLU A 104 -27.56 11.24 -6.73
N GLU A 105 -26.60 10.76 -5.95
CA GLU A 105 -25.26 11.36 -5.85
C GLU A 105 -24.19 10.60 -6.67
N ASN A 106 -24.60 9.61 -7.47
CA ASN A 106 -23.74 8.75 -8.29
C ASN A 106 -22.54 8.17 -7.50
N LEU A 107 -22.82 7.56 -6.35
CA LEU A 107 -21.79 7.10 -5.41
C LEU A 107 -21.36 5.66 -5.67
N MET A 108 -20.06 5.45 -5.63
CA MET A 108 -19.42 4.14 -5.62
C MET A 108 -19.31 3.59 -4.19
N ASN A 109 -19.25 2.27 -4.06
CA ASN A 109 -18.95 1.66 -2.77
C ASN A 109 -17.44 1.74 -2.49
N VAL A 110 -17.08 2.07 -1.25
CA VAL A 110 -15.68 1.95 -0.78
C VAL A 110 -15.24 0.48 -0.78
N ILE A 111 -16.17 -0.41 -0.43
CA ILE A 111 -15.98 -1.85 -0.43
C ILE A 111 -16.65 -2.40 -1.69
N THR A 112 -15.85 -2.84 -2.64
CA THR A 112 -16.31 -3.26 -3.95
C THR A 112 -15.40 -4.33 -4.54
N GLN A 113 -15.99 -5.21 -5.33
CA GLN A 113 -15.26 -6.16 -6.19
C GLN A 113 -15.10 -5.61 -7.61
N ASN A 114 -15.77 -4.50 -7.95
CA ASN A 114 -15.68 -3.89 -9.27
C ASN A 114 -14.33 -3.16 -9.42
N PRO A 115 -13.46 -3.55 -10.36
CA PRO A 115 -12.15 -2.93 -10.56
C PRO A 115 -12.21 -1.43 -10.87
N ASN A 116 -13.32 -0.98 -11.47
CA ASN A 116 -13.54 0.41 -11.87
C ASN A 116 -13.95 1.30 -10.69
N GLU A 117 -14.45 0.70 -9.61
CA GLU A 117 -14.86 1.40 -8.39
C GLU A 117 -13.77 1.36 -7.30
N LEU A 118 -12.59 0.83 -7.61
CA LEU A 118 -11.47 0.83 -6.68
C LEU A 118 -10.92 2.25 -6.52
N ILE A 119 -10.74 2.67 -5.27
CA ILE A 119 -10.14 3.97 -4.95
C ILE A 119 -8.64 3.91 -5.31
N LYS A 120 -8.27 4.65 -6.35
CA LYS A 120 -6.90 4.77 -6.84
C LYS A 120 -6.34 6.16 -6.55
N PHE A 121 -5.05 6.22 -6.29
CA PHE A 121 -4.29 7.47 -6.20
C PHE A 121 -2.93 7.24 -6.82
N LYS A 122 -2.69 7.81 -8.01
CA LYS A 122 -1.50 7.52 -8.82
C LYS A 122 -1.33 6.01 -8.99
N GLU A 123 -0.16 5.47 -8.65
CA GLU A 123 0.18 4.05 -8.77
C GLU A 123 -0.34 3.20 -7.59
N TYR A 124 -1.11 3.80 -6.67
CA TYR A 124 -1.63 3.14 -5.49
C TYR A 124 -3.12 2.83 -5.61
N VAL A 125 -3.53 1.73 -4.98
CA VAL A 125 -4.92 1.31 -4.82
C VAL A 125 -5.22 1.04 -3.35
N LEU A 126 -6.35 1.53 -2.86
CA LEU A 126 -6.78 1.34 -1.48
C LEU A 126 -7.28 -0.09 -1.29
N GLY A 127 -6.73 -0.79 -0.30
CA GLY A 127 -7.14 -2.14 0.05
C GLY A 127 -7.18 -2.37 1.54
N GLN A 128 -7.16 -3.64 1.93
CA GLN A 128 -7.24 -4.05 3.32
C GLN A 128 -6.24 -5.16 3.65
N TYR A 129 -5.88 -5.26 4.92
CA TYR A 129 -5.22 -6.43 5.47
C TYR A 129 -5.93 -6.85 6.75
N VAL A 130 -5.92 -8.15 7.03
CA VAL A 130 -6.45 -8.76 8.24
C VAL A 130 -5.31 -8.87 9.25
N ILE A 131 -5.59 -8.52 10.49
CA ILE A 131 -4.73 -8.79 11.65
C ILE A 131 -5.39 -9.89 12.47
N TYR A 132 -4.62 -10.92 12.79
CA TYR A 132 -4.96 -12.00 13.72
C TYR A 132 -4.24 -11.70 15.04
N ASP A 133 -4.99 -11.21 16.03
CA ASP A 133 -4.43 -10.63 17.26
C ASP A 133 -3.65 -11.67 18.09
N ASP A 134 -4.00 -12.96 17.96
CA ASP A 134 -3.46 -14.05 18.78
C ASP A 134 -2.28 -14.83 18.12
N MET A 135 -1.75 -14.33 17.00
CA MET A 135 -0.74 -15.03 16.19
C MET A 135 0.62 -14.32 16.22
N LYS A 136 1.72 -15.07 16.00
CA LYS A 136 3.08 -14.50 15.82
C LYS A 136 3.11 -13.46 14.69
N ASP A 137 3.98 -12.46 14.78
CA ASP A 137 4.09 -11.33 13.84
C ASP A 137 4.18 -11.70 12.35
N SER A 138 4.80 -12.84 12.01
CA SER A 138 4.92 -13.32 10.63
C SER A 138 3.63 -13.95 10.07
N LEU A 139 2.74 -14.38 10.95
CA LEU A 139 1.47 -15.07 10.64
C LEU A 139 0.25 -14.25 11.05
N SER A 140 0.47 -13.15 11.79
CA SER A 140 -0.57 -12.28 12.32
C SER A 140 -1.21 -11.42 11.26
N LYS A 141 -0.72 -11.41 10.02
CA LYS A 141 -1.27 -10.54 8.97
C LYS A 141 -1.51 -11.28 7.67
N GLU A 142 -2.67 -10.99 7.08
CA GLU A 142 -3.01 -11.43 5.74
C GLU A 142 -3.36 -10.22 4.87
N TYR A 143 -2.62 -10.05 3.78
CA TYR A 143 -2.72 -8.87 2.93
C TYR A 143 -3.60 -9.14 1.73
N LEU A 144 -4.62 -8.30 1.53
CA LEU A 144 -5.65 -8.51 0.53
C LEU A 144 -5.49 -7.40 -0.52
N THR A 145 -4.69 -7.70 -1.54
CA THR A 145 -4.42 -6.76 -2.63
C THR A 145 -5.69 -6.56 -3.47
N PRO A 146 -6.21 -5.33 -3.59
CA PRO A 146 -7.49 -5.07 -4.25
C PRO A 146 -7.53 -5.56 -5.69
N SER A 147 -6.47 -5.34 -6.46
CA SER A 147 -6.40 -5.77 -7.86
C SER A 147 -6.58 -7.28 -8.05
N ARG A 148 -6.31 -8.07 -7.00
CA ARG A 148 -6.51 -9.51 -7.00
C ARG A 148 -7.84 -9.88 -6.37
N PHE A 149 -8.20 -9.33 -5.23
CA PHE A 149 -9.27 -9.88 -4.39
C PHE A 149 -10.49 -8.96 -4.23
N GLY A 150 -10.46 -7.77 -4.84
CA GLY A 150 -11.37 -6.69 -4.48
C GLY A 150 -11.09 -6.14 -3.09
N VAL A 151 -11.96 -5.24 -2.63
CA VAL A 151 -11.91 -4.72 -1.26
C VAL A 151 -12.83 -5.59 -0.38
N PRO A 152 -12.32 -6.24 0.68
CA PRO A 152 -13.10 -7.11 1.55
C PRO A 152 -14.19 -6.37 2.37
N LEU A 153 -15.22 -7.11 2.78
CA LEU A 153 -16.39 -6.58 3.51
C LEU A 153 -16.07 -6.10 4.94
N VAL A 154 -16.95 -5.27 5.52
CA VAL A 154 -16.76 -4.60 6.84
C VAL A 154 -16.67 -5.58 8.02
N GLN A 155 -15.84 -5.22 9.02
CA GLN A 155 -15.64 -5.90 10.31
C GLN A 155 -16.91 -6.32 11.07
N SER A 156 -18.05 -5.62 10.91
CA SER A 156 -19.28 -5.91 11.66
C SER A 156 -19.86 -7.31 11.37
N LYS A 157 -19.45 -7.92 10.25
CA LYS A 157 -19.77 -9.32 9.93
C LYS A 157 -18.81 -10.35 10.57
N PHE A 158 -17.64 -9.92 11.06
CA PHE A 158 -16.59 -10.81 11.56
C PHE A 158 -16.70 -11.14 13.06
N ASN A 159 -17.20 -10.20 13.87
CA ASN A 159 -17.18 -10.31 15.33
C ASN A 159 -18.56 -10.55 15.95
N ALA A 160 -19.60 -10.79 15.15
CA ALA A 160 -20.91 -11.20 15.66
C ALA A 160 -20.83 -12.66 16.14
N GLN A 161 -20.32 -12.85 17.36
CA GLN A 161 -20.48 -14.07 18.14
C GLN A 161 -21.98 -14.38 18.20
N GLY A 162 -22.47 -15.30 17.35
CA GLY A 162 -23.87 -15.73 17.35
C GLY A 162 -24.56 -15.88 16.00
N LYS A 163 -23.95 -15.51 14.86
CA LYS A 163 -24.47 -15.91 13.54
C LYS A 163 -23.54 -16.93 12.89
N SER A 164 -24.00 -18.18 12.85
CA SER A 164 -23.30 -19.38 12.40
C SER A 164 -22.73 -19.34 10.98
N ASP A 165 -23.15 -18.40 10.12
CA ASP A 165 -23.02 -18.58 8.67
C ASP A 165 -22.27 -17.49 7.90
N ALA A 166 -21.67 -16.48 8.55
CA ALA A 166 -20.97 -15.42 7.83
C ALA A 166 -19.46 -15.67 7.70
N ALA A 167 -19.08 -16.71 6.95
CA ALA A 167 -17.71 -16.84 6.47
C ALA A 167 -17.42 -15.73 5.45
N LEU A 168 -16.39 -14.92 5.66
CA LEU A 168 -15.97 -13.97 4.64
C LEU A 168 -15.20 -14.75 3.55
N SER A 169 -15.88 -15.09 2.47
CA SER A 169 -15.24 -15.58 1.25
C SER A 169 -14.87 -14.39 0.37
N ILE A 170 -13.59 -14.28 0.03
CA ILE A 170 -13.10 -13.33 -0.96
C ILE A 170 -12.80 -14.09 -2.23
N ARG A 171 -13.33 -13.61 -3.35
CA ARG A 171 -13.06 -14.17 -4.68
C ARG A 171 -12.06 -13.29 -5.40
N SER A 172 -11.21 -13.92 -6.20
CA SER A 172 -10.32 -13.17 -7.07
C SER A 172 -11.12 -12.41 -8.14
N ILE A 173 -10.70 -11.19 -8.48
CA ILE A 173 -11.27 -10.33 -9.53
C ILE A 173 -11.15 -10.99 -10.89
N ASP A 174 -10.05 -11.71 -11.14
CA ASP A 174 -9.80 -12.42 -12.40
C ASP A 174 -10.50 -13.78 -12.49
N GLY A 175 -11.34 -14.12 -11.50
CA GLY A 175 -12.03 -15.41 -11.46
C GLY A 175 -11.12 -16.61 -11.23
N SER A 176 -9.82 -16.42 -10.93
CA SER A 176 -8.95 -17.51 -10.53
C SER A 176 -9.47 -18.15 -9.23
N ASN A 177 -9.39 -19.48 -9.16
CA ASN A 177 -9.99 -20.34 -8.12
C ASN A 177 -9.45 -20.13 -6.68
N ASP A 178 -8.66 -19.09 -6.43
CA ASP A 178 -8.13 -18.76 -5.11
C ASP A 178 -9.19 -18.02 -4.29
N SER A 179 -10.30 -18.71 -3.97
CA SER A 179 -11.24 -18.20 -2.98
C SER A 179 -10.61 -18.27 -1.59
N ILE A 180 -10.29 -17.11 -1.02
CA ILE A 180 -9.78 -17.04 0.35
C ILE A 180 -10.99 -16.99 1.29
N SER A 181 -11.20 -18.06 2.04
CA SER A 181 -12.19 -18.09 3.12
C SER A 181 -11.56 -17.61 4.43
N LEU A 182 -11.90 -16.40 4.87
CA LEU A 182 -11.47 -15.82 6.13
C LEU A 182 -12.34 -16.29 7.30
N GLY A 183 -12.41 -17.60 7.49
CA GLY A 183 -13.05 -18.32 8.61
C GLY A 183 -14.52 -18.70 8.42
N SER A 184 -14.98 -19.70 9.19
CA SER A 184 -16.35 -20.21 9.32
C SER A 184 -16.62 -20.60 10.78
N ALA A 185 -17.89 -20.72 11.21
CA ALA A 185 -18.22 -21.14 12.59
C ALA A 185 -17.68 -22.54 12.88
N VAL A 186 -17.03 -22.71 14.03
CA VAL A 186 -16.30 -23.94 14.38
C VAL A 186 -17.18 -24.78 15.30
N ALA A 187 -17.38 -26.06 14.96
CA ALA A 187 -18.10 -26.98 15.81
C ALA A 187 -17.40 -27.16 17.17
N LYS A 188 -18.15 -27.41 18.25
CA LYS A 188 -17.58 -27.65 19.60
C LYS A 188 -16.53 -28.78 19.61
N SER A 189 -16.68 -29.78 18.74
CA SER A 189 -15.71 -30.86 18.55
C SER A 189 -14.35 -30.38 18.02
N ASP A 190 -14.35 -29.33 17.21
CA ASP A 190 -13.14 -28.77 16.62
C ASP A 190 -12.41 -27.85 17.61
N GLU A 191 -13.11 -27.26 18.59
CA GLU A 191 -12.49 -26.54 19.73
C GLU A 191 -11.72 -27.48 20.65
N GLN A 192 -12.30 -28.63 20.97
CA GLN A 192 -11.64 -29.65 21.78
C GLN A 192 -10.41 -30.24 21.07
N LYS A 193 -10.53 -30.48 19.75
CA LYS A 193 -9.38 -30.85 18.91
C LYS A 193 -8.32 -29.75 18.93
N TYR A 194 -8.71 -28.47 18.83
CA TYR A 194 -7.78 -27.34 18.83
C TYR A 194 -6.96 -27.21 20.12
N GLU A 195 -7.57 -27.34 21.29
CA GLU A 195 -6.84 -27.33 22.57
C GLU A 195 -5.89 -28.54 22.69
N SER A 196 -6.30 -29.71 22.21
CA SER A 196 -5.43 -30.88 22.09
C SER A 196 -4.25 -30.65 21.14
N ILE A 197 -4.50 -30.00 19.99
CA ILE A 197 -3.48 -29.64 19.00
C ILE A 197 -2.51 -28.60 19.56
N LYS A 198 -2.99 -27.57 20.27
CA LYS A 198 -2.13 -26.55 20.91
C LYS A 198 -1.20 -27.18 21.94
N LYS A 199 -1.69 -28.17 22.69
CA LYS A 199 -0.91 -28.96 23.65
C LYS A 199 0.13 -29.87 22.96
N ASN A 200 -0.21 -30.46 21.82
CA ASN A 200 0.65 -31.41 21.10
C ASN A 200 1.61 -30.75 20.08
N PHE A 201 1.25 -29.60 19.54
CA PHE A 201 1.95 -28.89 18.46
C PHE A 201 2.43 -27.49 18.87
N GLY A 202 2.53 -27.21 20.18
CA GLY A 202 3.13 -25.97 20.71
C GLY A 202 4.54 -25.66 20.16
N PHE A 203 5.21 -26.67 19.60
CA PHE A 203 6.48 -26.53 18.86
C PHE A 203 6.39 -25.68 17.58
N LEU A 204 5.21 -25.51 16.97
CA LEU A 204 5.00 -24.56 15.85
C LEU A 204 5.26 -23.11 16.27
N TYR A 205 5.26 -22.85 17.58
CA TYR A 205 5.61 -21.57 18.18
C TYR A 205 6.98 -21.58 18.87
N LEU A 206 7.80 -22.63 18.71
CA LEU A 206 9.20 -22.59 19.16
C LEU A 206 9.86 -21.33 18.59
N LYS A 207 10.43 -20.57 19.53
CA LYS A 207 11.18 -19.34 19.32
C LYS A 207 12.36 -19.62 18.38
N ASP A 208 13.00 -18.56 17.95
CA ASP A 208 14.31 -18.51 17.29
C ASP A 208 15.46 -19.29 17.98
N MET A 209 15.19 -20.17 18.95
CA MET A 209 16.15 -20.95 19.72
C MET A 209 16.57 -22.28 19.09
N ASP A 210 15.92 -22.74 18.01
CA ASP A 210 16.27 -23.99 17.32
C ASP A 210 16.85 -23.78 15.91
N LYS A 211 17.19 -22.55 15.53
CA LYS A 211 17.79 -22.24 14.21
C LYS A 211 19.13 -22.96 13.97
N ASP A 212 19.80 -23.39 15.05
CA ASP A 212 21.11 -24.05 15.00
C ASP A 212 21.06 -25.58 15.18
N LYS A 213 19.87 -26.18 15.28
CA LYS A 213 19.75 -27.66 15.31
C LYS A 213 19.75 -28.22 13.89
N SER A 214 20.91 -28.63 13.40
CA SER A 214 20.99 -29.56 12.28
C SER A 214 20.32 -30.88 12.67
N TYR A 215 19.25 -31.27 11.98
CA TYR A 215 18.65 -32.59 12.19
C TYR A 215 19.59 -33.65 11.63
N ASN A 216 20.02 -34.58 12.47
CA ASN A 216 20.71 -35.78 11.99
C ASN A 216 19.71 -36.74 11.32
N TYR A 217 20.18 -37.59 10.41
CA TYR A 217 19.40 -38.58 9.66
C TYR A 217 18.46 -39.40 10.56
N ASP A 218 19.00 -39.97 11.64
CA ASP A 218 18.23 -40.82 12.57
C ASP A 218 17.17 -40.04 13.35
N GLN A 219 17.47 -38.78 13.70
CA GLN A 219 16.52 -37.90 14.36
C GLN A 219 15.35 -37.55 13.44
N ALA A 220 15.64 -37.32 12.15
CA ALA A 220 14.62 -37.03 11.15
C ALA A 220 13.69 -38.23 10.90
N ILE A 221 14.25 -39.45 10.87
CA ILE A 221 13.47 -40.69 10.76
C ILE A 221 12.62 -40.94 12.02
N ALA A 222 13.22 -40.77 13.20
CA ALA A 222 12.51 -40.94 14.47
C ALA A 222 11.32 -39.97 14.58
N GLU A 223 11.50 -38.71 14.15
CA GLU A 223 10.44 -37.71 14.14
C GLU A 223 9.36 -38.02 13.08
N LEU A 224 9.76 -38.46 11.89
CA LEU A 224 8.83 -38.93 10.84
C LEU A 224 7.93 -40.08 11.34
N HIS A 225 8.54 -41.04 12.04
CA HIS A 225 7.82 -42.17 12.59
C HIS A 225 6.94 -41.78 13.78
N LYS A 226 7.49 -41.06 14.76
CA LYS A 226 6.82 -40.73 16.03
C LYS A 226 5.69 -39.71 15.84
N SER A 227 5.95 -38.63 15.11
CA SER A 227 5.03 -37.49 15.00
C SER A 227 4.10 -37.59 13.79
N TYR A 228 4.50 -38.32 12.74
CA TYR A 228 3.74 -38.40 11.49
C TYR A 228 3.37 -39.83 11.06
N GLY A 229 3.82 -40.86 11.76
CA GLY A 229 3.55 -42.26 11.41
C GLY A 229 4.18 -42.72 10.09
N VAL A 230 5.15 -41.97 9.58
CA VAL A 230 5.78 -42.23 8.28
C VAL A 230 6.98 -43.15 8.49
N LYS A 231 6.92 -44.34 7.89
CA LYS A 231 8.06 -45.24 7.79
C LYS A 231 8.90 -44.83 6.59
N VAL A 232 10.19 -44.64 6.82
CA VAL A 232 11.18 -44.31 5.78
C VAL A 232 11.83 -45.62 5.33
N GLU A 233 11.97 -45.83 4.04
CA GLU A 233 12.62 -47.02 3.51
C GLU A 233 14.10 -47.05 3.92
N PRO A 234 14.63 -48.24 4.26
CA PRO A 234 16.06 -48.38 4.52
C PRO A 234 16.86 -47.93 3.28
N ASN A 235 17.91 -47.13 3.51
CA ASN A 235 18.76 -46.48 2.48
C ASN A 235 18.19 -45.25 1.76
N THR A 236 17.11 -44.64 2.25
CA THR A 236 16.66 -43.34 1.73
C THR A 236 17.76 -42.28 1.92
N PRO A 237 18.13 -41.48 0.90
CA PRO A 237 19.15 -40.44 1.07
C PRO A 237 18.73 -39.39 2.10
N TYR A 238 19.69 -38.85 2.87
CA TYR A 238 19.43 -37.81 3.88
C TYR A 238 18.59 -36.64 3.35
N ASN A 239 18.90 -36.15 2.16
CA ASN A 239 18.17 -35.05 1.54
C ASN A 239 16.69 -35.41 1.27
N GLU A 240 16.39 -36.67 0.95
CA GLU A 240 15.02 -37.13 0.74
C GLU A 240 14.27 -37.31 2.06
N VAL A 241 14.93 -37.84 3.10
CA VAL A 241 14.37 -37.91 4.45
C VAL A 241 14.03 -36.52 4.97
N MET A 242 14.94 -35.56 4.82
CA MET A 242 14.70 -34.17 5.19
C MET A 242 13.57 -33.57 4.36
N ARG A 243 13.50 -33.84 3.05
CA ARG A 243 12.40 -33.38 2.19
C ARG A 243 11.05 -33.97 2.63
N LEU A 244 11.00 -35.24 3.04
CA LEU A 244 9.81 -35.87 3.61
C LEU A 244 9.42 -35.23 4.95
N LEU A 245 10.37 -35.05 5.86
CA LEU A 245 10.15 -34.39 7.14
C LEU A 245 9.59 -32.96 6.94
N PHE A 246 10.23 -32.16 6.09
CA PHE A 246 9.75 -30.82 5.74
C PHE A 246 8.36 -30.85 5.08
N LYS A 247 8.10 -31.82 4.20
CA LYS A 247 6.78 -31.98 3.55
C LYS A 247 5.68 -32.27 4.58
N HIS A 248 5.91 -33.17 5.53
CA HIS A 248 4.94 -33.51 6.58
C HIS A 248 4.77 -32.39 7.61
N TYR A 249 5.87 -31.76 8.02
CA TYR A 249 5.86 -30.57 8.85
C TYR A 249 5.05 -29.44 8.20
N ASN A 250 5.33 -29.11 6.94
CA ASN A 250 4.62 -28.05 6.21
C ASN A 250 3.13 -28.37 6.00
N ARG A 251 2.78 -29.63 5.68
CA ARG A 251 1.37 -30.06 5.58
C ARG A 251 0.62 -29.87 6.90
N THR A 252 1.26 -30.26 8.00
CA THR A 252 0.72 -30.18 9.34
C THR A 252 0.58 -28.72 9.78
N ASN A 253 1.62 -27.91 9.54
CA ASN A 253 1.61 -26.46 9.76
C ASN A 253 0.48 -25.79 8.97
N ASN A 254 0.37 -26.02 7.66
CA ASN A 254 -0.68 -25.44 6.82
C ASN A 254 -2.09 -25.84 7.27
N ARG A 255 -2.29 -27.12 7.64
CA ARG A 255 -3.56 -27.60 8.17
C ARG A 255 -3.95 -26.86 9.45
N TYR A 256 -3.00 -26.63 10.34
CA TYR A 256 -3.27 -25.94 11.60
C TYR A 256 -3.34 -24.43 11.48
N LEU A 257 -2.54 -23.79 10.63
CA LEU A 257 -2.60 -22.35 10.37
C LEU A 257 -4.01 -21.91 9.94
N HIS A 258 -4.68 -22.71 9.11
CA HIS A 258 -6.06 -22.44 8.73
C HIS A 258 -7.02 -22.48 9.94
N ILE A 259 -6.82 -23.42 10.86
CA ILE A 259 -7.61 -23.55 12.10
C ILE A 259 -7.30 -22.38 13.05
N PHE A 260 -6.03 -22.02 13.23
CA PHE A 260 -5.60 -20.88 14.05
C PHE A 260 -6.19 -19.56 13.53
N LYS A 261 -6.03 -19.27 12.23
CA LYS A 261 -6.63 -18.10 11.58
C LYS A 261 -8.16 -18.10 11.68
N ARG A 262 -8.81 -19.26 11.66
CA ARG A 262 -10.27 -19.39 11.82
C ARG A 262 -10.72 -18.95 13.23
N LYS A 263 -9.95 -19.29 14.26
CA LYS A 263 -10.27 -19.08 15.68
C LYS A 263 -9.76 -17.78 16.29
N SER A 264 -8.67 -17.23 15.76
CA SER A 264 -8.09 -15.98 16.25
C SER A 264 -9.06 -14.83 16.10
N LYS A 265 -8.99 -13.87 17.03
CA LYS A 265 -9.66 -12.59 16.86
C LYS A 265 -9.11 -11.86 15.64
N LYS A 266 -10.02 -11.33 14.80
CA LYS A 266 -9.68 -10.68 13.53
C LYS A 266 -10.01 -9.19 13.59
N SER A 267 -9.10 -8.38 13.08
CA SER A 267 -9.39 -6.99 12.73
C SER A 267 -8.99 -6.70 11.29
N VAL A 268 -9.86 -6.00 10.56
CA VAL A 268 -9.59 -5.60 9.16
C VAL A 268 -9.13 -4.15 9.16
N ARG A 269 -7.98 -3.87 8.56
CA ARG A 269 -7.41 -2.52 8.49
C ARG A 269 -7.25 -2.11 7.04
N PHE A 270 -7.59 -0.87 6.72
CA PHE A 270 -7.32 -0.32 5.40
C PHE A 270 -5.85 0.06 5.25
N THR A 271 -5.30 -0.12 4.06
CA THR A 271 -3.95 0.31 3.71
C THR A 271 -3.82 0.49 2.20
N TRP A 272 -2.76 1.15 1.75
CA TRP A 272 -2.47 1.28 0.32
C TRP A 272 -1.62 0.10 -0.17
N TYR A 273 -1.85 -0.27 -1.42
CA TYR A 273 -1.10 -1.23 -2.22
C TYR A 273 -0.67 -0.58 -3.52
N PHE A 274 0.36 -1.10 -4.17
CA PHE A 274 0.60 -0.82 -5.58
C PHE A 274 -0.49 -1.45 -6.45
N THR A 275 -0.89 -0.72 -7.49
CA THR A 275 -1.73 -1.22 -8.59
C THR A 275 -1.03 -2.36 -9.32
N GLN A 276 -1.81 -3.28 -9.92
CA GLN A 276 -1.24 -4.40 -10.67
C GLN A 276 -0.42 -3.91 -11.87
N GLU A 277 -0.93 -2.90 -12.59
CA GLU A 277 -0.23 -2.25 -13.69
C GLU A 277 1.17 -1.72 -13.28
N TYR A 278 1.28 -1.09 -12.12
CA TYR A 278 2.57 -0.64 -11.61
C TYR A 278 3.50 -1.81 -11.28
N LEU A 279 2.97 -2.87 -10.65
CA LEU A 279 3.75 -4.07 -10.35
C LEU A 279 4.26 -4.76 -11.62
N ASP A 280 3.46 -4.81 -12.68
CA ASP A 280 3.85 -5.42 -13.96
C ASP A 280 4.95 -4.61 -14.64
N ARG A 281 4.82 -3.28 -14.67
CA ARG A 281 5.88 -2.37 -15.16
C ARG A 281 7.17 -2.52 -14.35
N LEU A 282 7.06 -2.56 -13.02
CA LEU A 282 8.20 -2.79 -12.14
C LEU A 282 8.85 -4.16 -12.38
N ALA A 283 8.06 -5.21 -12.55
CA ALA A 283 8.57 -6.55 -12.82
C ALA A 283 9.34 -6.63 -14.15
N LEU A 284 8.90 -5.86 -15.16
CA LEU A 284 9.61 -5.73 -16.43
C LEU A 284 10.92 -4.95 -16.27
N GLU A 285 10.87 -3.79 -15.59
CA GLU A 285 12.07 -2.98 -15.29
C GLU A 285 13.11 -3.80 -14.53
N MET A 286 12.69 -4.50 -13.47
CA MET A 286 13.57 -5.30 -12.62
C MET A 286 14.18 -6.47 -13.38
N ARG A 287 13.43 -7.15 -14.27
CA ARG A 287 13.98 -8.20 -15.13
C ARG A 287 15.08 -7.67 -16.05
N ARG A 288 14.88 -6.51 -16.68
CA ARG A 288 15.91 -5.86 -17.51
C ARG A 288 17.15 -5.51 -16.68
N LYS A 289 16.94 -4.89 -15.52
CA LYS A 289 18.05 -4.52 -14.62
C LYS A 289 18.81 -5.75 -14.11
N LEU A 290 18.13 -6.85 -13.80
CA LEU A 290 18.76 -8.11 -13.38
C LEU A 290 19.73 -8.67 -14.43
N ILE A 291 19.36 -8.62 -15.71
CA ILE A 291 20.23 -9.05 -16.82
C ILE A 291 21.47 -8.14 -16.93
N ASP A 292 21.29 -6.84 -16.71
CA ASP A 292 22.34 -5.83 -16.86
C ASP A 292 23.28 -5.73 -15.64
N ILE A 293 23.00 -6.42 -14.52
CA ILE A 293 23.79 -6.31 -13.28
C ILE A 293 25.29 -6.54 -13.46
N PRO A 294 25.77 -7.52 -14.24
CA PRO A 294 27.20 -7.70 -14.46
C PRO A 294 27.89 -6.46 -15.07
N LYS A 295 27.13 -5.65 -15.83
CA LYS A 295 27.63 -4.44 -16.50
C LYS A 295 27.32 -3.16 -15.71
N ASN A 296 26.24 -3.15 -14.93
CA ASN A 296 25.76 -1.97 -14.23
C ASN A 296 25.07 -2.33 -12.89
N PRO A 297 25.84 -2.72 -11.87
CA PRO A 297 25.30 -3.08 -10.55
C PRO A 297 24.63 -1.87 -9.86
N ASP A 298 25.18 -0.67 -10.01
CA ASP A 298 24.65 0.54 -9.37
C ASP A 298 23.27 0.93 -9.89
N GLY A 299 23.02 0.76 -11.20
CA GLY A 299 21.72 1.01 -11.80
C GLY A 299 20.63 0.10 -11.23
N PHE A 300 20.98 -1.12 -10.85
CA PHE A 300 20.09 -2.02 -10.13
C PHE A 300 19.86 -1.52 -8.68
N GLU A 301 20.94 -1.18 -7.95
CA GLU A 301 20.82 -0.65 -6.58
C GLU A 301 19.97 0.61 -6.50
N GLN A 302 20.15 1.56 -7.41
CA GLN A 302 19.38 2.80 -7.46
C GLN A 302 17.89 2.53 -7.74
N SER A 303 17.58 1.59 -8.64
CA SER A 303 16.20 1.17 -8.91
C SER A 303 15.56 0.56 -7.67
N PHE A 304 16.35 -0.21 -6.91
CA PHE A 304 15.90 -0.80 -5.67
C PHE A 304 15.71 0.21 -4.54
N LYS A 305 16.62 1.19 -4.41
CA LYS A 305 16.49 2.33 -3.50
C LYS A 305 15.21 3.14 -3.81
N ARG A 306 14.92 3.40 -5.09
CA ARG A 306 13.68 4.06 -5.55
C ARG A 306 12.42 3.26 -5.21
N LEU A 307 12.47 1.93 -5.27
CA LEU A 307 11.35 1.09 -4.84
C LEU A 307 11.14 1.20 -3.31
N TYR A 308 12.21 1.16 -2.53
CA TYR A 308 12.15 1.20 -1.06
C TYR A 308 11.71 2.54 -0.48
N SER A 309 11.97 3.65 -1.19
CA SER A 309 11.49 4.98 -0.78
C SER A 309 9.96 5.10 -0.82
N ARG A 310 9.26 4.18 -1.49
CA ARG A 310 7.80 4.15 -1.59
C ARG A 310 7.12 3.35 -0.47
N GLY A 311 7.89 2.82 0.49
CA GLY A 311 7.47 1.93 1.59
C GLY A 311 6.61 2.56 2.70
N ASN A 312 5.84 3.62 2.41
CA ASN A 312 5.13 4.39 3.43
C ASN A 312 3.94 3.64 4.05
N PHE A 313 3.30 2.76 3.28
CA PHE A 313 2.10 2.04 3.71
C PHE A 313 2.35 0.55 3.94
N HIS A 314 1.56 -0.06 4.82
CA HIS A 314 1.80 -1.43 5.24
C HIS A 314 1.67 -2.45 4.10
N GLY A 315 0.63 -2.32 3.28
CA GLY A 315 0.41 -3.17 2.10
C GLY A 315 1.54 -3.04 1.09
N VAL A 316 1.96 -1.81 0.80
CA VAL A 316 3.12 -1.52 -0.07
C VAL A 316 4.41 -2.13 0.49
N ARG A 317 4.68 -2.00 1.80
CA ARG A 317 5.87 -2.62 2.43
C ARG A 317 5.88 -4.13 2.27
N HIS A 318 4.73 -4.77 2.45
CA HIS A 318 4.60 -6.20 2.24
C HIS A 318 4.90 -6.59 0.79
N GLN A 319 4.35 -5.86 -0.19
CA GLN A 319 4.65 -6.09 -1.61
C GLN A 319 6.13 -5.90 -1.94
N ILE A 320 6.75 -4.82 -1.44
CA ILE A 320 8.20 -4.58 -1.59
C ILE A 320 9.00 -5.71 -0.97
N GLY A 321 8.62 -6.20 0.21
CA GLY A 321 9.27 -7.33 0.89
C GLY A 321 9.21 -8.62 0.07
N LEU A 322 8.06 -8.95 -0.52
CA LEU A 322 7.90 -10.10 -1.42
C LEU A 322 8.75 -9.98 -2.68
N ILE A 323 8.74 -8.79 -3.30
CA ILE A 323 9.57 -8.51 -4.49
C ILE A 323 11.05 -8.64 -4.13
N ASN A 324 11.47 -8.09 -3.00
CA ASN A 324 12.85 -8.18 -2.53
C ASN A 324 13.29 -9.63 -2.29
N ALA A 325 12.48 -10.43 -1.61
CA ALA A 325 12.79 -11.83 -1.36
C ALA A 325 12.99 -12.61 -2.67
N LYS A 326 12.10 -12.42 -3.64
CA LYS A 326 12.18 -13.06 -4.96
C LYS A 326 13.43 -12.61 -5.73
N VAL A 327 13.63 -11.29 -5.84
CA VAL A 327 14.76 -10.71 -6.57
C VAL A 327 16.09 -11.14 -5.95
N ARG A 328 16.23 -11.13 -4.62
CA ARG A 328 17.44 -11.62 -3.94
C ARG A 328 17.68 -13.11 -4.17
N SER A 329 16.62 -13.93 -4.16
CA SER A 329 16.73 -15.36 -4.46
C SER A 329 17.22 -15.60 -5.89
N ASP A 330 16.63 -14.91 -6.86
CA ASP A 330 17.02 -15.00 -8.28
C ASP A 330 18.46 -14.50 -8.48
N LEU A 331 18.86 -13.42 -7.81
CA LEU A 331 20.23 -12.91 -7.84
C LEU A 331 21.26 -13.88 -7.27
N LYS A 332 20.99 -14.43 -6.08
CA LYS A 332 21.89 -15.37 -5.44
C LYS A 332 22.10 -16.61 -6.31
N ARG A 333 21.05 -17.05 -7.03
CA ARG A 333 21.11 -18.18 -7.96
C ARG A 333 21.89 -17.85 -9.23
N ASN A 334 21.61 -16.71 -9.86
CA ASN A 334 22.15 -16.39 -11.18
C ASN A 334 23.54 -15.74 -11.12
N TYR A 335 23.83 -14.96 -10.07
CA TYR A 335 25.05 -14.16 -9.92
C TYR A 335 25.59 -14.19 -8.47
N PRO A 336 25.99 -15.36 -7.93
CA PRO A 336 26.43 -15.50 -6.54
C PRO A 336 27.62 -14.60 -6.19
N ASN A 337 28.56 -14.42 -7.13
CA ASN A 337 29.77 -13.62 -6.94
C ASN A 337 29.52 -12.11 -6.88
N ILE A 338 28.41 -11.65 -7.48
CA ILE A 338 28.01 -10.23 -7.48
C ILE A 338 27.09 -9.95 -6.29
N TYR A 339 26.24 -10.92 -5.93
CA TYR A 339 25.28 -10.78 -4.84
C TYR A 339 25.91 -10.33 -3.51
N SER A 340 27.08 -10.86 -3.16
CA SER A 340 27.79 -10.50 -1.92
C SER A 340 28.33 -9.07 -1.91
N LYS A 341 28.48 -8.44 -3.08
CA LYS A 341 29.03 -7.09 -3.26
C LYS A 341 27.95 -6.01 -3.36
N LEU A 342 26.69 -6.39 -3.57
CA LEU A 342 25.58 -5.46 -3.72
C LEU A 342 25.10 -4.88 -2.38
N SER A 343 24.89 -3.57 -2.35
CA SER A 343 24.28 -2.86 -1.23
C SER A 343 22.76 -2.91 -1.33
N PHE A 344 22.13 -3.68 -0.43
CA PHE A 344 20.69 -3.72 -0.33
C PHE A 344 20.18 -2.70 0.71
N PRO A 345 19.13 -1.93 0.41
CA PRO A 345 18.46 -1.10 1.40
C PRO A 345 17.94 -1.96 2.55
N THR A 346 18.37 -1.63 3.78
CA THR A 346 17.96 -2.34 5.00
C THR A 346 16.76 -1.69 5.67
N LYS A 347 16.48 -0.41 5.36
CA LYS A 347 15.39 0.35 5.98
C LYS A 347 14.32 0.70 4.94
N LEU A 348 13.07 0.44 5.30
CA LEU A 348 11.92 0.96 4.57
C LEU A 348 11.67 2.38 5.09
N HIS A 349 11.65 3.36 4.19
CA HIS A 349 11.39 4.75 4.58
C HIS A 349 9.95 4.88 5.10
N TYR A 350 9.81 5.45 6.29
CA TYR A 350 8.54 5.95 6.80
C TYR A 350 8.50 7.45 6.54
N VAL A 351 7.89 7.88 5.44
CA VAL A 351 7.54 9.29 5.30
C VAL A 351 6.31 9.54 6.16
N ARG A 352 6.50 10.25 7.28
CA ARG A 352 5.40 10.91 8.00
C ARG A 352 4.91 12.03 7.09
N PHE A 353 3.61 12.06 6.80
CA PHE A 353 3.01 13.09 5.96
C PHE A 353 3.13 14.47 6.63
N SER A 354 3.14 15.53 5.80
CA SER A 354 3.21 16.92 6.25
C SER A 354 2.13 17.19 7.33
N PRO A 355 2.48 17.86 8.45
CA PRO A 355 1.66 17.87 9.66
C PRO A 355 0.59 18.95 9.68
N ASN A 356 0.60 19.90 8.73
CA ASN A 356 -0.17 21.13 8.88
C ASN A 356 -1.47 21.06 8.08
N PRO A 357 -2.64 20.95 8.76
CA PRO A 357 -3.91 21.18 8.10
C PRO A 357 -3.98 22.65 7.64
N TYR A 358 -4.42 22.89 6.41
CA TYR A 358 -4.72 24.23 5.95
C TYR A 358 -5.98 24.74 6.65
N THR A 359 -5.94 25.98 7.12
CA THR A 359 -7.11 26.61 7.75
C THR A 359 -7.97 27.35 6.72
N LYS A 360 -7.36 27.82 5.64
CA LYS A 360 -8.01 28.53 4.55
C LYS A 360 -7.63 27.93 3.20
N PHE A 361 -8.57 27.92 2.27
CA PHE A 361 -8.30 27.43 0.92
C PHE A 361 -7.20 28.23 0.20
N LYS A 362 -7.07 29.54 0.45
CA LYS A 362 -6.04 30.38 -0.15
C LYS A 362 -4.61 30.00 0.26
N GLU A 363 -4.41 29.56 1.51
CA GLU A 363 -3.12 29.03 1.97
C GLU A 363 -2.73 27.78 1.18
N PHE A 364 -3.69 26.86 1.01
CA PHE A 364 -3.51 25.69 0.18
C PHE A 364 -3.21 26.05 -1.27
N HIS A 365 -3.91 27.03 -1.85
CA HIS A 365 -3.70 27.49 -3.22
C HIS A 365 -2.30 28.09 -3.43
N ASN A 366 -1.82 28.91 -2.49
CA ASN A 366 -0.47 29.48 -2.56
C ASN A 366 0.60 28.38 -2.51
N ASP A 367 0.42 27.37 -1.66
CA ASP A 367 1.32 26.20 -1.62
C ASP A 367 1.27 25.39 -2.92
N CYS A 368 0.14 25.37 -3.63
CA CYS A 368 0.04 24.75 -4.95
C CYS A 368 0.90 25.49 -5.99
N ILE A 369 0.92 26.82 -5.95
CA ILE A 369 1.80 27.64 -6.82
C ILE A 369 3.26 27.31 -6.53
N ILE A 370 3.66 27.36 -5.25
CA ILE A 370 5.02 27.07 -4.79
C ILE A 370 5.45 25.65 -5.21
N ALA A 371 4.57 24.66 -5.05
CA ALA A 371 4.84 23.28 -5.46
C ALA A 371 5.02 23.15 -6.99
N SER A 372 4.29 23.94 -7.78
CA SER A 372 4.40 23.95 -9.25
C SER A 372 5.72 24.54 -9.71
N ILE A 373 6.10 25.71 -9.16
CA ILE A 373 7.38 26.37 -9.44
C ILE A 373 8.54 25.46 -9.03
N THR A 374 8.48 24.88 -7.84
CA THR A 374 9.49 23.92 -7.37
C THR A 374 9.64 22.76 -8.36
N LEU A 375 8.53 22.20 -8.86
CA LEU A 375 8.58 21.10 -9.83
C LEU A 375 9.18 21.54 -11.18
N GLU A 376 8.87 22.75 -11.67
CA GLU A 376 9.48 23.30 -12.88
C GLU A 376 10.99 23.47 -12.72
N LYS A 377 11.44 24.08 -11.61
CA LYS A 377 12.87 24.25 -11.30
C LYS A 377 13.59 22.90 -11.17
N MET A 378 12.97 21.92 -10.51
CA MET A 378 13.51 20.55 -10.42
C MET A 378 13.71 19.92 -11.80
N LYS A 379 12.73 20.04 -12.70
CA LYS A 379 12.83 19.52 -14.08
C LYS A 379 13.93 20.22 -14.86
N GLN A 380 14.02 21.55 -14.76
CA GLN A 380 15.07 22.33 -15.43
C GLN A 380 16.46 21.94 -14.94
N GLN A 381 16.64 21.80 -13.62
CA GLN A 381 17.91 21.37 -13.04
C GLN A 381 18.27 19.95 -13.46
N GLU A 382 17.30 19.03 -13.54
CA GLU A 382 17.53 17.67 -14.03
C GLU A 382 18.02 17.66 -15.48
N GLU A 383 17.43 18.49 -16.35
CA GLU A 383 17.85 18.63 -17.76
C GLU A 383 19.23 19.30 -17.88
N LEU A 384 19.48 20.39 -17.16
CA LEU A 384 20.80 21.03 -17.11
C LEU A 384 21.86 20.05 -16.64
N ARG A 385 21.57 19.26 -15.61
CA ARG A 385 22.46 18.21 -15.11
C ARG A 385 22.68 17.12 -16.14
N LYS A 386 21.65 16.68 -16.87
CA LYS A 386 21.83 15.71 -17.98
C LYS A 386 22.79 16.25 -19.03
N VAL A 387 22.67 17.52 -19.40
CA VAL A 387 23.56 18.18 -20.38
C VAL A 387 24.96 18.35 -19.82
N HIS A 388 25.10 18.84 -18.59
CA HIS A 388 26.38 19.02 -17.92
C HIS A 388 27.13 17.69 -17.77
N ASN A 389 26.46 16.64 -17.28
CA ASN A 389 27.03 15.29 -17.19
C ASN A 389 27.41 14.73 -18.56
N ARG A 390 26.68 15.06 -19.65
CA ARG A 390 27.09 14.69 -21.01
C ARG A 390 28.41 15.36 -21.41
N LYS A 391 28.59 16.65 -21.08
CA LYS A 391 29.83 17.39 -21.35
C LYS A 391 31.00 16.87 -20.51
N LEU A 392 30.83 16.73 -19.20
CA LEU A 392 31.83 16.16 -18.30
C LEU A 392 32.26 14.77 -18.74
N ARG A 393 31.31 13.91 -19.15
CA ARG A 393 31.65 12.58 -19.68
C ARG A 393 32.58 12.64 -20.89
N LYS A 394 32.40 13.61 -21.80
CA LYS A 394 33.32 13.76 -22.95
C LYS A 394 34.70 14.21 -22.50
N VAL A 395 34.78 15.15 -21.57
CA VAL A 395 36.05 15.67 -21.04
C VAL A 395 36.82 14.57 -20.29
N ILE A 396 36.15 13.83 -19.39
CA ILE A 396 36.75 12.74 -18.61
C ILE A 396 37.21 11.59 -19.52
N ARG A 397 36.50 11.31 -20.61
CA ARG A 397 36.94 10.34 -21.62
C ARG A 397 38.15 10.82 -22.41
N ALA A 398 38.28 12.12 -22.64
CA ALA A 398 39.41 12.67 -23.35
C ALA A 398 40.67 12.75 -22.47
N SER A 399 40.54 12.73 -21.13
CA SER A 399 41.66 12.92 -20.21
C SER A 399 42.53 11.69 -19.97
N SER A 400 42.06 10.46 -20.21
CA SER A 400 42.92 9.27 -20.16
C SER A 400 42.42 8.16 -21.09
N ASP A 401 43.35 7.37 -21.64
CA ASP A 401 43.02 6.25 -22.51
C ASP A 401 42.27 5.12 -21.77
N GLU A 402 42.55 4.94 -20.47
CA GLU A 402 41.81 4.02 -19.59
C GLU A 402 40.33 4.43 -19.41
N LEU A 403 40.05 5.74 -19.41
CA LEU A 403 38.69 6.28 -19.24
C LEU A 403 37.94 6.42 -20.57
N LYS A 404 38.62 6.38 -21.72
CA LYS A 404 37.96 6.35 -23.05
C LYS A 404 37.00 5.16 -23.18
N GLU A 405 37.43 3.98 -22.75
CA GLU A 405 36.65 2.74 -22.80
C GLU A 405 35.76 2.54 -21.57
N ALA A 406 35.89 3.39 -20.55
CA ALA A 406 35.12 3.26 -19.33
C ALA A 406 33.61 3.46 -19.56
N SER A 407 32.83 2.64 -18.85
CA SER A 407 31.37 2.68 -18.91
C SER A 407 30.83 4.05 -18.52
N VAL A 408 29.69 4.45 -19.12
CA VAL A 408 28.98 5.70 -18.79
C VAL A 408 28.70 5.80 -17.29
N THR A 409 28.48 4.65 -16.63
CA THR A 409 28.21 4.53 -15.21
C THR A 409 29.44 4.86 -14.36
N THR A 410 30.60 4.28 -14.69
CA THR A 410 31.88 4.52 -14.00
C THR A 410 32.23 6.01 -14.01
N ILE A 411 32.01 6.66 -15.16
CA ILE A 411 32.26 8.10 -15.30
C ILE A 411 31.25 8.93 -14.51
N ASN A 412 29.97 8.51 -14.47
CA ASN A 412 28.96 9.19 -13.65
C ASN A 412 29.24 9.05 -12.14
N MET A 413 29.85 7.95 -11.70
CA MET A 413 30.29 7.82 -10.30
C MET A 413 31.41 8.80 -9.98
N LEU A 414 32.42 8.91 -10.86
CA LEU A 414 33.49 9.90 -10.72
C LEU A 414 32.94 11.32 -10.66
N ILE A 415 31.98 11.66 -11.52
CA ILE A 415 31.27 12.95 -11.50
C ILE A 415 30.55 13.16 -10.16
N ASN A 416 29.79 12.18 -9.67
CA ASN A 416 29.05 12.32 -8.42
C ASN A 416 29.93 12.32 -7.16
N GLN A 417 31.14 11.75 -7.23
CA GLN A 417 32.14 11.79 -6.14
C GLN A 417 32.83 13.14 -6.06
N THR A 418 33.01 13.81 -7.20
CA THR A 418 33.66 15.12 -7.30
C THR A 418 32.67 16.28 -7.06
N GLU A 419 31.40 16.09 -7.43
CA GLU A 419 30.31 17.03 -7.15
C GLU A 419 29.18 16.34 -6.35
N PRO A 420 29.27 16.29 -5.00
CA PRO A 420 28.21 15.71 -4.20
C PRO A 420 26.91 16.49 -4.39
N ASN A 421 25.79 15.75 -4.52
CA ASN A 421 24.44 16.30 -4.59
C ASN A 421 24.19 17.27 -3.41
N LYS A 422 24.32 18.57 -3.65
CA LYS A 422 23.64 19.56 -2.83
C LYS A 422 22.17 19.48 -3.21
N TYR A 423 21.36 18.86 -2.36
CA TYR A 423 19.91 19.04 -2.41
C TYR A 423 19.66 20.51 -2.04
N GLU A 424 19.73 21.39 -3.04
CA GLU A 424 19.40 22.79 -2.85
C GLU A 424 17.89 22.87 -2.62
N ASN A 425 17.51 23.39 -1.46
CA ASN A 425 16.18 23.95 -1.30
C ASN A 425 16.07 25.07 -2.33
N PHE A 426 15.11 24.97 -3.25
CA PHE A 426 14.85 26.06 -4.18
C PHE A 426 14.21 27.19 -3.39
N ASP A 427 14.96 28.27 -3.20
CA ASP A 427 14.36 29.53 -2.77
C ASP A 427 13.47 30.02 -3.92
N ILE A 428 12.16 30.07 -3.66
CA ILE A 428 11.18 30.60 -4.60
C ILE A 428 11.10 32.09 -4.35
N THR A 429 11.48 32.86 -5.35
CA THR A 429 11.48 34.33 -5.29
C THR A 429 10.11 34.88 -5.68
N ALA A 430 9.83 36.13 -5.31
CA ALA A 430 8.61 36.81 -5.74
C ALA A 430 8.51 36.91 -7.28
N GLU A 431 9.65 37.05 -7.96
CA GLU A 431 9.70 37.10 -9.43
C GLU A 431 9.30 35.76 -10.06
N ASP A 432 9.71 34.63 -9.46
CA ASP A 432 9.28 33.30 -9.91
C ASP A 432 7.75 33.16 -9.85
N ILE A 433 7.13 33.69 -8.80
CA ILE A 433 5.68 33.68 -8.60
C ILE A 433 4.99 34.56 -9.66
N ILE A 434 5.49 35.78 -9.89
CA ILE A 434 4.96 36.69 -10.91
C ILE A 434 5.03 36.03 -12.30
N ASN A 435 6.18 35.49 -12.68
CA ASN A 435 6.39 34.82 -13.96
C ASN A 435 5.52 33.56 -14.11
N PHE A 436 5.28 32.84 -13.01
CA PHE A 436 4.35 31.70 -13.01
C PHE A 436 2.90 32.15 -13.22
N ILE A 437 2.44 33.17 -12.50
CA ILE A 437 1.06 33.69 -12.61
C ILE A 437 0.81 34.28 -14.01
N GLN A 438 1.79 34.97 -14.60
CA GLN A 438 1.67 35.48 -15.98
C GLN A 438 1.43 34.35 -16.99
N ARG A 439 2.12 33.21 -16.82
CA ARG A 439 1.94 32.02 -17.67
C ARG A 439 0.64 31.28 -17.36
N TYR A 440 0.28 31.16 -16.08
CA TYR A 440 -0.90 30.45 -15.60
C TYR A 440 -1.85 31.39 -14.87
N LYS A 441 -2.50 32.29 -15.62
CA LYS A 441 -3.41 33.30 -15.06
C LYS A 441 -4.52 32.71 -14.19
N VAL A 442 -4.95 31.48 -14.48
CA VAL A 442 -5.96 30.74 -13.71
C VAL A 442 -5.51 30.38 -12.28
N MET A 443 -4.22 30.49 -11.99
CA MET A 443 -3.63 30.25 -10.67
C MET A 443 -3.39 31.54 -9.90
N ASP A 444 -3.79 32.71 -10.40
CA ASP A 444 -3.62 33.97 -9.67
C ASP A 444 -4.41 33.96 -8.34
N PRO A 445 -3.74 34.12 -7.18
CA PRO A 445 -4.39 34.14 -5.87
C PRO A 445 -5.46 35.21 -5.71
N ILE A 446 -5.44 36.29 -6.51
CA ILE A 446 -6.44 37.36 -6.48
C ILE A 446 -7.84 36.82 -6.81
N PHE A 447 -7.91 35.79 -7.66
CA PHE A 447 -9.17 35.17 -8.05
C PHE A 447 -9.62 34.06 -7.10
N ILE A 448 -8.97 33.86 -5.95
CA ILE A 448 -9.34 32.83 -4.96
C ILE A 448 -9.89 33.50 -3.70
N SER A 449 -11.06 33.04 -3.26
CA SER A 449 -11.72 33.57 -2.07
C SER A 449 -10.94 33.26 -0.79
N ASP A 450 -10.95 34.22 0.15
CA ASP A 450 -10.40 34.06 1.51
C ASP A 450 -11.37 33.34 2.47
N THR A 451 -12.60 33.06 2.04
CA THR A 451 -13.74 32.85 2.94
C THR A 451 -14.08 31.41 3.32
N PHE A 452 -13.42 30.40 2.74
CA PHE A 452 -13.73 28.98 3.03
C PHE A 452 -12.50 28.07 3.08
#